data_AF-A0A349M310-F1
#
_entry.id   AF-A0A349M310-F1
#
_cell.length_a   1.000
_cell.length_b   1.000
_cell.length_c   1.000
_cell.angle_alpha   90.00
_cell.angle_beta   90.00
_cell.angle_gamma   90.00
#
_symmetry.space_group_name_H-M   'P 1'
#
loop_
_entity.id
_entity.type
_entity.pdbx_description
1 polymer ?
#
loop_
_entity_poly.entity_id
_entity_poly.type
_entity_poly.pdbx_seq_one_letter_code
_entity_poly.pdbx_strand_id
1 'polypeptide(L)'
;GSLLRIPTCIPDDEMLFDRLRITNPVEVGRIWSRVMERVYSLGGIYTLNLHPERALSCKPALATLLSYAHNRPLPVWSTHLKDVAQWWKERSQFRFEISPEAPNRWRVEATCTARATLLARHLIVEDQPTSSWFDPDVCIQSHSCVVSAEQCPCIGLSPRTPLDVFDFLQEQGYPTMRCSQEEAYRYALYLDMPGGLGTMREEQIQRRSALVQRVEQLEMPFLHFGNWPDGNRAALAISGDIDSVTVQDFFLRIFEVTRYS
;
A
#
# COMPACT_ATOMS: atom_id res chain seq x y z
N GLY A 1 11.05 -10.10 -8.43
CA GLY A 1 11.19 -9.93 -9.90
C GLY A 1 11.53 -8.50 -10.23
N SER A 2 12.05 -8.19 -11.42
CA SER A 2 12.45 -6.82 -11.81
C SER A 2 11.30 -5.93 -12.31
N LEU A 3 10.14 -6.51 -12.62
CA LEU A 3 8.98 -5.80 -13.14
C LEU A 3 7.99 -5.48 -12.01
N LEU A 4 7.79 -4.19 -11.72
CA LEU A 4 6.72 -3.71 -10.86
C LEU A 4 5.44 -3.52 -11.68
N ARG A 5 4.33 -4.05 -11.17
CA ARG A 5 3.00 -3.83 -11.76
C ARG A 5 2.23 -2.85 -10.89
N ILE A 6 1.89 -1.70 -11.42
CA ILE A 6 1.04 -0.71 -10.75
C ILE A 6 -0.36 -0.82 -11.39
N PRO A 7 -1.42 -1.07 -10.61
CA PRO A 7 -2.76 -1.19 -11.17
C PRO A 7 -3.29 0.17 -11.63
N THR A 8 -4.01 0.17 -12.74
CA THR A 8 -4.89 1.28 -13.14
C THR A 8 -6.25 1.10 -12.48
N CYS A 9 -6.85 2.20 -12.02
CA CYS A 9 -8.17 2.17 -11.38
C CYS A 9 -9.26 2.59 -12.36
N ILE A 10 -10.40 1.89 -12.28
CA ILE A 10 -11.62 2.19 -13.02
C ILE A 10 -12.72 2.65 -12.04
N PRO A 11 -13.68 3.48 -12.49
CA PRO A 11 -13.78 4.05 -13.83
C PRO A 11 -12.88 5.30 -14.03
N ASP A 12 -12.28 5.40 -15.20
CA ASP A 12 -11.56 6.59 -15.69
C ASP A 12 -12.50 7.53 -16.47
N ASP A 13 -11.96 8.56 -17.11
CA ASP A 13 -12.74 9.52 -17.88
C ASP A 13 -13.36 8.93 -19.16
N GLU A 14 -12.67 8.04 -19.89
CA GLU A 14 -13.26 7.35 -21.05
C GLU A 14 -14.49 6.55 -20.63
N MET A 15 -14.38 5.72 -19.58
CA MET A 15 -15.49 4.91 -19.09
C MET A 15 -16.68 5.78 -18.64
N LEU A 16 -16.42 6.86 -17.89
CA LEU A 16 -17.49 7.71 -17.39
C LEU A 16 -18.18 8.48 -18.52
N PHE A 17 -17.42 9.12 -19.40
CA PHE A 17 -17.98 10.03 -20.39
C PHE A 17 -18.51 9.30 -21.63
N ASP A 18 -17.79 8.28 -22.11
CA ASP A 18 -18.14 7.64 -23.40
C ASP A 18 -19.01 6.42 -23.21
N ARG A 19 -18.71 5.59 -22.22
CA ARG A 19 -19.46 4.34 -22.02
C ARG A 19 -20.70 4.56 -21.18
N LEU A 20 -20.55 5.27 -20.06
CA LEU A 20 -21.63 5.50 -19.10
C LEU A 20 -22.39 6.81 -19.32
N ARG A 21 -21.89 7.71 -20.20
CA ARG A 21 -22.50 9.01 -20.51
C ARG A 21 -22.70 9.92 -19.28
N ILE A 22 -21.89 9.74 -18.25
CA ILE A 22 -21.84 10.57 -17.05
C ILE A 22 -20.90 11.74 -17.33
N THR A 23 -21.45 12.86 -17.76
CA THR A 23 -20.70 14.07 -18.17
C THR A 23 -20.83 15.22 -17.17
N ASN A 24 -21.71 15.10 -16.16
CA ASN A 24 -21.84 16.10 -15.11
C ASN A 24 -20.57 16.10 -14.23
N PRO A 25 -19.79 17.19 -14.20
CA PRO A 25 -18.51 17.22 -13.49
C PRO A 25 -18.64 17.05 -11.97
N VAL A 26 -19.78 17.44 -11.39
CA VAL A 26 -20.05 17.21 -9.95
C VAL A 26 -20.21 15.72 -9.67
N GLU A 27 -20.91 15.01 -10.56
CA GLU A 27 -21.12 13.57 -10.41
C GLU A 27 -19.83 12.78 -10.64
N VAL A 28 -19.05 13.13 -11.67
CA VAL A 28 -17.74 12.53 -11.94
C VAL A 28 -16.81 12.72 -10.73
N GLY A 29 -16.71 13.95 -10.20
CA GLY A 29 -15.89 14.23 -9.02
C GLY A 29 -16.31 13.43 -7.78
N ARG A 30 -17.63 13.23 -7.59
CA ARG A 30 -18.17 12.39 -6.52
C ARG A 30 -17.80 10.91 -6.71
N ILE A 31 -17.88 10.38 -7.93
CA ILE A 31 -17.53 8.99 -8.23
C ILE A 31 -16.03 8.76 -7.95
N TRP A 32 -15.15 9.60 -8.49
CA TRP A 32 -13.72 9.48 -8.22
C TRP A 32 -13.39 9.64 -6.74
N SER A 33 -14.04 10.56 -6.03
CA SER A 33 -13.83 10.71 -4.57
C SER A 33 -14.25 9.47 -3.78
N ARG A 34 -15.31 8.75 -4.20
CA ARG A 34 -15.70 7.46 -3.59
C ARG A 34 -14.71 6.35 -3.85
N VAL A 35 -14.09 6.33 -5.04
CA VAL A 35 -12.98 5.40 -5.32
C VAL A 35 -11.81 5.72 -4.39
N MET A 36 -11.43 7.00 -4.29
CA MET A 36 -10.36 7.44 -3.39
C MET A 36 -10.66 7.11 -1.92
N GLU A 37 -11.90 7.25 -1.48
CA GLU A 37 -12.34 6.85 -0.13
C GLU A 37 -12.07 5.37 0.14
N ARG A 38 -12.43 4.50 -0.79
CA ARG A 38 -12.19 3.06 -0.66
C ARG A 38 -10.69 2.77 -0.65
N VAL A 39 -9.93 3.38 -1.56
CA VAL A 39 -8.47 3.26 -1.61
C VAL A 39 -7.83 3.72 -0.30
N TYR A 40 -8.29 4.84 0.26
CA TYR A 40 -7.80 5.39 1.51
C TYR A 40 -8.06 4.46 2.70
N SER A 41 -9.26 3.87 2.79
CA SER A 41 -9.57 2.89 3.86
C SER A 41 -8.65 1.67 3.84
N LEU A 42 -8.21 1.26 2.64
CA LEU A 42 -7.35 0.09 2.44
C LEU A 42 -5.85 0.45 2.45
N GLY A 43 -5.50 1.72 2.57
CA GLY A 43 -4.12 2.19 2.45
C GLY A 43 -3.48 1.89 1.08
N GLY A 44 -4.28 1.88 0.02
CA GLY A 44 -3.88 1.51 -1.35
C GLY A 44 -3.39 2.69 -2.20
N ILE A 45 -3.36 2.47 -3.52
CA ILE A 45 -3.09 3.49 -4.54
C ILE A 45 -4.31 3.68 -5.45
N TYR A 46 -4.62 4.94 -5.76
CA TYR A 46 -5.52 5.30 -6.84
C TYR A 46 -4.69 5.80 -8.02
N THR A 47 -4.60 5.00 -9.08
CA THR A 47 -4.05 5.42 -10.37
C THR A 47 -5.19 5.86 -11.29
N LEU A 48 -5.38 7.16 -11.45
CA LEU A 48 -6.40 7.73 -12.33
C LEU A 48 -5.76 8.06 -13.69
N ASN A 49 -6.28 7.44 -14.75
CA ASN A 49 -5.93 7.81 -16.11
C ASN A 49 -6.87 8.91 -16.59
N LEU A 50 -6.30 9.94 -17.23
CA LEU A 50 -7.06 11.03 -17.85
C LEU A 50 -6.56 11.27 -19.26
N HIS A 51 -7.49 11.46 -20.17
CA HIS A 51 -7.18 11.76 -21.55
C HIS A 51 -7.01 13.29 -21.74
N PRO A 52 -5.93 13.74 -22.40
CA PRO A 52 -5.65 15.17 -22.60
C PRO A 52 -6.81 15.93 -23.23
N GLU A 53 -7.50 15.33 -24.19
CA GLU A 53 -8.66 15.90 -24.87
C GLU A 53 -9.83 16.25 -23.93
N ARG A 54 -9.86 15.69 -22.72
CA ARG A 54 -10.90 15.91 -21.71
C ARG A 54 -10.41 16.73 -20.52
N ALA A 55 -9.20 17.26 -20.57
CA ALA A 55 -8.60 18.00 -19.45
C ALA A 55 -9.51 19.15 -18.94
N LEU A 56 -10.13 19.89 -19.85
CA LEU A 56 -11.04 20.99 -19.50
C LEU A 56 -12.32 20.48 -18.82
N SER A 57 -12.93 19.43 -19.38
CA SER A 57 -14.15 18.82 -18.84
C SER A 57 -13.91 18.14 -17.49
N CYS A 58 -12.72 17.56 -17.28
CA CYS A 58 -12.35 16.88 -16.05
C CYS A 58 -11.90 17.85 -14.94
N LYS A 59 -11.54 19.10 -15.26
CA LYS A 59 -10.98 20.06 -14.29
C LYS A 59 -11.80 20.20 -13.00
N PRO A 60 -13.14 20.39 -13.02
CA PRO A 60 -13.89 20.55 -11.78
C PRO A 60 -14.01 19.25 -10.98
N ALA A 61 -14.13 18.11 -11.68
CA ALA A 61 -14.14 16.80 -11.05
C ALA A 61 -12.79 16.48 -10.38
N LEU A 62 -11.69 16.82 -11.04
CA LEU A 62 -10.34 16.65 -10.51
C LEU A 62 -10.09 17.55 -9.30
N ALA A 63 -10.53 18.81 -9.35
CA ALA A 63 -10.45 19.71 -8.19
C ALA A 63 -11.21 19.14 -6.97
N THR A 64 -12.35 18.49 -7.20
CA THR A 64 -13.13 17.81 -6.15
C THR A 64 -12.35 16.64 -5.55
N LEU A 65 -11.77 15.78 -6.39
CA LEU A 65 -10.93 14.65 -5.95
C LEU A 65 -9.70 15.11 -5.15
N LEU A 66 -8.97 16.10 -5.65
CA LEU A 66 -7.78 16.63 -5.00
C LEU A 66 -8.12 17.27 -3.64
N SER A 67 -9.24 18.00 -3.58
CA SER A 67 -9.76 18.54 -2.32
C SER A 67 -10.12 17.43 -1.33
N TYR A 68 -10.78 16.35 -1.79
CA TYR A 68 -11.06 15.19 -0.94
C TYR A 68 -9.78 14.58 -0.36
N ALA A 69 -8.77 14.33 -1.21
CA ALA A 69 -7.51 13.70 -0.84
C ALA A 69 -6.70 14.57 0.14
N HIS A 70 -6.70 15.89 -0.04
CA HIS A 70 -6.00 16.83 0.84
C HIS A 70 -6.65 16.91 2.24
N ASN A 71 -7.97 16.77 2.32
CA ASN A 71 -8.74 16.90 3.56
C ASN A 71 -8.92 15.54 4.28
N ARG A 72 -7.93 14.64 4.21
CA ARG A 72 -7.93 13.37 4.95
C ARG A 72 -7.15 13.51 6.27
N PRO A 73 -7.51 12.77 7.34
CA PRO A 73 -6.80 12.86 8.63
C PRO A 73 -5.32 12.48 8.55
N LEU A 74 -4.99 11.44 7.78
CA LEU A 74 -3.62 11.09 7.40
C LEU A 74 -3.40 11.49 5.93
N PRO A 75 -2.19 11.90 5.56
CA PRO A 75 -1.96 12.47 4.24
C PRO A 75 -2.04 11.41 3.13
N VAL A 76 -2.39 11.88 1.94
CA VAL A 76 -2.38 11.11 0.70
C VAL A 76 -1.18 11.56 -0.14
N TRP A 77 -0.34 10.61 -0.53
CA TRP A 77 0.82 10.87 -1.36
C TRP A 77 0.39 11.11 -2.80
N SER A 78 0.22 12.38 -3.17
CA SER A 78 -0.03 12.79 -4.56
C SER A 78 1.28 12.82 -5.33
N THR A 79 1.43 11.95 -6.32
CA THR A 79 2.73 11.62 -6.90
C THR A 79 2.65 11.13 -8.35
N HIS A 80 3.79 10.88 -8.99
CA HIS A 80 3.87 10.26 -10.31
C HIS A 80 4.13 8.75 -10.22
N LEU A 81 3.74 8.00 -11.27
CA LEU A 81 4.00 6.57 -11.35
C LEU A 81 5.49 6.20 -11.26
N LYS A 82 6.39 7.06 -11.76
CA LYS A 82 7.84 6.85 -11.64
C LYS A 82 8.30 6.85 -10.17
N ASP A 83 7.69 7.70 -9.34
CA ASP A 83 8.07 7.87 -7.94
C ASP A 83 7.49 6.70 -7.12
N VAL A 84 6.28 6.25 -7.45
CA VAL A 84 5.73 4.98 -6.94
C VAL A 84 6.67 3.83 -7.28
N ALA A 85 7.15 3.74 -8.52
CA ALA A 85 8.06 2.69 -8.93
C ALA A 85 9.40 2.74 -8.18
N GLN A 86 9.94 3.93 -7.96
CA GLN A 86 11.16 4.13 -7.18
C GLN A 86 10.95 3.76 -5.71
N TRP A 87 9.82 4.14 -5.12
CA TRP A 87 9.46 3.80 -3.76
C TRP A 87 9.37 2.30 -3.53
N TRP A 88 8.72 1.55 -4.42
CA TRP A 88 8.65 0.09 -4.27
C TRP A 88 10.01 -0.60 -4.42
N LYS A 89 10.93 -0.04 -5.23
CA LYS A 89 12.32 -0.52 -5.28
C LYS A 89 13.05 -0.25 -3.97
N GLU A 90 12.92 0.94 -3.42
CA GLU A 90 13.49 1.34 -2.12
C GLU A 90 12.94 0.43 -1.00
N ARG A 91 11.62 0.34 -0.88
CA ARG A 91 10.91 -0.47 0.12
C ARG A 91 11.21 -1.97 0.02
N SER A 92 11.56 -2.48 -1.17
CA SER A 92 11.94 -3.89 -1.34
C SER A 92 13.18 -4.31 -0.53
N GLN A 93 13.99 -3.33 -0.11
CA GLN A 93 15.19 -3.55 0.70
C GLN A 93 14.91 -3.52 2.21
N PHE A 94 13.68 -3.17 2.62
CA PHE A 94 13.39 -2.95 4.04
C PHE A 94 13.32 -4.26 4.80
N ARG A 95 13.93 -4.32 5.98
CA ARG A 95 13.95 -5.52 6.83
C ARG A 95 13.73 -5.13 8.28
N PHE A 96 13.09 -6.02 9.02
CA PHE A 96 13.09 -6.01 10.48
C PHE A 96 13.99 -7.14 10.98
N GLU A 97 14.81 -6.83 11.97
CA GLU A 97 15.50 -7.77 12.82
C GLU A 97 14.87 -7.68 14.20
N ILE A 98 14.33 -8.81 14.68
CA ILE A 98 13.64 -8.88 15.96
C ILE A 98 14.31 -9.97 16.79
N SER A 99 14.80 -9.60 17.96
CA SER A 99 15.54 -10.50 18.86
C SER A 99 15.00 -10.40 20.28
N PRO A 100 14.98 -11.51 21.05
CA PRO A 100 14.57 -11.46 22.44
C PRO A 100 15.60 -10.71 23.28
N GLU A 101 15.16 -9.78 24.10
CA GLU A 101 16.00 -9.06 25.06
C GLU A 101 15.74 -9.52 26.49
N ALA A 102 14.47 -9.84 26.82
CA ALA A 102 14.03 -10.38 28.10
C ALA A 102 12.70 -11.14 27.92
N PRO A 103 12.15 -11.80 28.95
CA PRO A 103 10.78 -12.31 28.89
C PRO A 103 9.80 -11.21 28.48
N ASN A 104 9.00 -11.47 27.44
CA ASN A 104 8.04 -10.55 26.85
C ASN A 104 8.63 -9.21 26.35
N ARG A 105 9.94 -9.14 26.13
CA ARG A 105 10.64 -7.94 25.63
C ARG A 105 11.49 -8.28 24.42
N TRP A 106 11.31 -7.49 23.37
CA TRP A 106 11.92 -7.72 22.06
C TRP A 106 12.64 -6.47 21.60
N ARG A 107 13.90 -6.63 21.20
CA ARG A 107 14.68 -5.61 20.50
C ARG A 107 14.34 -5.67 19.03
N VAL A 108 14.00 -4.52 18.47
CA VAL A 108 13.58 -4.33 17.08
C VAL A 108 14.55 -3.38 16.41
N GLU A 109 15.11 -3.81 15.29
CA GLU A 109 15.96 -3.00 14.43
C GLU A 109 15.41 -3.04 13.01
N ALA A 110 15.05 -1.88 12.47
CA ALA A 110 14.55 -1.73 11.12
C ALA A 110 15.65 -1.19 10.20
N THR A 111 16.06 -2.01 9.23
CA THR A 111 16.89 -1.56 8.12
C THR A 111 15.97 -0.98 7.05
N CYS A 112 15.86 0.34 7.00
CA CYS A 112 15.03 1.07 6.05
C CYS A 112 15.53 2.51 5.87
N THR A 113 14.97 3.23 4.90
CA THR A 113 15.26 4.66 4.71
C THR A 113 14.47 5.52 5.70
N ALA A 114 14.87 6.79 5.87
CA ALA A 114 14.18 7.76 6.72
C ALA A 114 12.72 8.06 6.30
N ARG A 115 12.32 7.63 5.11
CA ARG A 115 10.98 7.80 4.57
C ARG A 115 10.04 6.66 4.96
N ALA A 116 10.56 5.59 5.56
CA ALA A 116 9.77 4.46 6.01
C ALA A 116 8.84 4.86 7.16
N THR A 117 7.65 4.29 7.18
CA THR A 117 6.73 4.39 8.32
C THR A 117 6.74 3.04 9.04
N LEU A 118 7.10 3.02 10.31
CA LEU A 118 7.08 1.82 11.15
C LEU A 118 5.81 1.84 11.98
N LEU A 119 5.02 0.78 11.87
CA LEU A 119 3.72 0.66 12.50
C LEU A 119 3.73 -0.49 13.49
N ALA A 120 3.01 -0.28 14.60
CA ALA A 120 2.83 -1.26 15.66
C ALA A 120 1.37 -1.29 16.10
N ARG A 121 0.86 -2.48 16.41
CA ARG A 121 -0.44 -2.67 17.05
C ARG A 121 -0.37 -3.74 18.12
N HIS A 122 -1.27 -3.62 19.10
CA HIS A 122 -1.43 -4.58 20.21
C HIS A 122 -0.14 -4.87 21.01
N LEU A 123 0.79 -3.90 21.08
CA LEU A 123 2.03 -3.98 21.83
C LEU A 123 2.40 -2.62 22.43
N ILE A 124 3.35 -2.62 23.37
CA ILE A 124 3.87 -1.39 23.98
C ILE A 124 5.25 -1.11 23.39
N VAL A 125 5.44 0.10 22.85
CA VAL A 125 6.76 0.60 22.44
C VAL A 125 7.39 1.32 23.63
N GLU A 126 8.55 0.86 24.07
CA GLU A 126 9.20 1.37 25.28
C GLU A 126 10.07 2.60 24.99
N ASP A 127 10.24 3.44 26.02
CA ASP A 127 11.20 4.55 26.09
C ASP A 127 11.20 5.57 24.93
N GLN A 128 10.09 5.67 24.19
CA GLN A 128 9.91 6.67 23.15
C GLN A 128 8.44 7.01 22.92
N PRO A 129 8.14 8.21 22.41
CA PRO A 129 6.78 8.56 22.03
C PRO A 129 6.35 7.79 20.78
N THR A 130 5.07 7.44 20.73
CA THR A 130 4.38 6.99 19.52
C THR A 130 3.31 8.01 19.13
N SER A 131 2.93 8.01 17.86
CA SER A 131 1.80 8.81 17.37
C SER A 131 0.67 7.90 16.93
N SER A 132 -0.59 8.30 17.16
CA SER A 132 -1.74 7.58 16.60
C SER A 132 -1.65 7.53 15.07
N TRP A 133 -2.00 6.39 14.49
CA TRP A 133 -2.04 6.18 13.05
C TRP A 133 -3.48 5.91 12.58
N PHE A 134 -3.72 4.80 11.87
CA PHE A 134 -5.00 4.37 11.33
C PHE A 134 -5.41 3.06 12.01
N ASP A 135 -6.68 2.94 12.41
CA ASP A 135 -7.19 1.83 13.22
C ASP A 135 -6.35 1.64 14.52
N PRO A 136 -6.05 0.43 15.06
CA PRO A 136 -5.30 0.33 16.32
C PRO A 136 -3.80 0.59 16.18
N ASP A 137 -3.31 0.92 14.97
CA ASP A 137 -1.89 1.13 14.75
C ASP A 137 -1.41 2.44 15.40
N VAL A 138 -0.15 2.40 15.84
CA VAL A 138 0.65 3.57 16.21
C VAL A 138 1.91 3.62 15.37
N CYS A 139 2.41 4.84 15.13
CA CYS A 139 3.64 5.08 14.40
C CYS A 139 4.85 5.20 15.35
N ILE A 140 5.87 4.38 15.12
CA ILE A 140 7.15 4.38 15.83
C ILE A 140 8.08 5.42 15.18
N GLN A 141 8.69 6.27 16.00
CA GLN A 141 9.56 7.36 15.51
C GLN A 141 11.01 6.91 15.28
N SER A 142 11.49 5.91 16.02
CA SER A 142 12.84 5.36 15.88
C SER A 142 12.86 4.07 15.04
N HIS A 143 13.92 3.87 14.27
CA HIS A 143 14.18 2.60 13.57
C HIS A 143 14.81 1.53 14.47
N SER A 144 15.24 1.89 15.69
CA SER A 144 15.71 0.95 16.70
C SER A 144 14.95 1.18 17.99
N CYS A 145 14.34 0.12 18.52
CA CYS A 145 13.52 0.22 19.71
C CYS A 145 13.39 -1.10 20.47
N VAL A 146 12.86 -0.98 21.68
CA VAL A 146 12.43 -2.13 22.48
C VAL A 146 10.91 -2.10 22.55
N VAL A 147 10.31 -3.28 22.40
CA VAL A 147 8.86 -3.46 22.52
C VAL A 147 8.54 -4.52 23.55
N SER A 148 7.47 -4.27 24.31
CA SER A 148 6.89 -5.19 25.27
C SER A 148 5.68 -5.89 24.66
N ALA A 149 5.76 -7.22 24.55
CA ALA A 149 4.74 -8.09 23.97
C ALA A 149 4.89 -9.54 24.45
N GLU A 150 3.77 -10.21 24.76
CA GLU A 150 3.76 -11.63 25.18
C GLU A 150 4.32 -12.58 24.10
N GLN A 151 4.19 -12.20 22.84
CA GLN A 151 4.71 -12.93 21.69
C GLN A 151 5.65 -12.04 20.88
N CYS A 152 6.56 -12.67 20.14
CA CYS A 152 7.36 -12.04 19.12
C CYS A 152 6.41 -11.37 18.12
N PRO A 153 6.53 -10.05 17.89
CA PRO A 153 5.57 -9.28 17.10
C PRO A 153 5.83 -9.44 15.59
N CYS A 154 5.94 -10.69 15.13
CA CYS A 154 6.20 -11.06 13.76
C CYS A 154 5.57 -12.40 13.37
N ILE A 155 5.65 -12.74 12.09
CA ILE A 155 5.13 -13.99 11.54
C ILE A 155 6.19 -15.09 11.64
N GLY A 156 5.87 -16.19 12.33
CA GLY A 156 6.64 -17.42 12.29
C GLY A 156 6.26 -18.26 11.06
N LEU A 157 7.24 -18.68 10.27
CA LEU A 157 7.05 -19.59 9.13
C LEU A 157 7.66 -20.95 9.43
N SER A 158 6.84 -21.99 9.21
CA SER A 158 7.29 -23.38 9.12
C SER A 158 8.49 -23.52 8.17
N PRO A 159 9.47 -24.41 8.43
CA PRO A 159 10.56 -24.68 7.51
C PRO A 159 10.07 -25.30 6.19
N ARG A 160 8.85 -25.86 6.17
CA ARG A 160 8.21 -26.43 4.98
C ARG A 160 7.54 -25.38 4.08
N THR A 161 7.29 -24.18 4.59
CA THR A 161 6.68 -23.10 3.80
C THR A 161 7.68 -22.64 2.72
N PRO A 162 7.31 -22.60 1.43
CA PRO A 162 8.26 -22.20 0.39
C PRO A 162 8.74 -20.74 0.51
N LEU A 163 9.80 -20.39 -0.23
CA LEU A 163 10.42 -19.06 -0.18
C LEU A 163 9.51 -17.96 -0.75
N ASP A 164 8.65 -18.27 -1.72
CA ASP A 164 7.75 -17.31 -2.35
C ASP A 164 6.73 -16.68 -1.36
N VAL A 165 6.28 -17.44 -0.35
CA VAL A 165 5.45 -16.93 0.74
C VAL A 165 6.24 -15.95 1.61
N PHE A 166 7.49 -16.27 1.94
CA PHE A 166 8.38 -15.39 2.71
C PHE A 166 8.63 -14.09 1.94
N ASP A 167 9.00 -14.18 0.66
CA ASP A 167 9.24 -13.02 -0.20
C ASP A 167 7.97 -12.15 -0.33
N PHE A 168 6.80 -12.77 -0.46
CA PHE A 168 5.53 -12.05 -0.50
C PHE A 168 5.24 -11.30 0.81
N LEU A 169 5.42 -11.94 1.97
CA LEU A 169 5.20 -11.28 3.27
C LEU A 169 6.18 -10.12 3.48
N GLN A 170 7.45 -10.30 3.11
CA GLN A 170 8.46 -9.24 3.11
C GLN A 170 8.07 -8.09 2.16
N GLU A 171 7.58 -8.41 0.95
CA GLU A 171 7.06 -7.41 0.01
C GLU A 171 5.84 -6.67 0.58
N GLN A 172 4.99 -7.31 1.38
CA GLN A 172 3.91 -6.62 2.10
C GLN A 172 4.42 -5.79 3.29
N GLY A 173 5.69 -5.94 3.70
CA GLY A 173 6.28 -5.21 4.83
C GLY A 173 6.07 -5.90 6.18
N TYR A 174 5.75 -7.20 6.17
CA TYR A 174 5.52 -7.98 7.37
C TYR A 174 6.81 -8.66 7.84
N PRO A 175 7.25 -8.42 9.10
CA PRO A 175 8.40 -9.09 9.66
C PRO A 175 8.11 -10.58 9.76
N THR A 176 9.07 -11.39 9.29
CA THR A 176 8.87 -12.82 9.10
C THR A 176 10.14 -13.57 9.49
N MET A 177 10.01 -14.65 10.27
CA MET A 177 11.12 -15.49 10.71
C MET A 177 10.81 -16.97 10.48
N ARG A 178 11.84 -17.78 10.24
CA ARG A 178 11.69 -19.25 10.19
C ARG A 178 11.75 -19.79 11.61
N CYS A 179 10.84 -20.69 11.97
CA CYS A 179 10.81 -21.33 13.28
C CYS A 179 10.30 -22.76 13.18
N SER A 180 10.61 -23.59 14.18
CA SER A 180 10.01 -24.92 14.27
C SER A 180 8.55 -24.84 14.75
N GLN A 181 7.82 -25.95 14.64
CA GLN A 181 6.43 -26.02 15.13
C GLN A 181 6.36 -25.90 16.65
N GLU A 182 7.37 -26.40 17.36
CA GLU A 182 7.48 -26.32 18.83
C GLU A 182 7.64 -24.87 19.29
N GLU A 183 8.20 -24.00 18.45
CA GLU A 183 8.38 -22.58 18.74
C GLU A 183 7.21 -21.70 18.27
N ALA A 184 6.22 -22.29 17.56
CA ALA A 184 5.13 -21.55 16.93
C ALA A 184 4.36 -20.64 17.90
N TYR A 185 4.19 -21.07 19.15
CA TYR A 185 3.48 -20.31 20.19
C TYR A 185 4.14 -18.97 20.54
N ARG A 186 5.42 -18.79 20.21
CA ARG A 186 6.20 -17.59 20.48
C ARG A 186 5.90 -16.45 19.51
N TYR A 187 5.20 -16.68 18.42
CA TYR A 187 4.98 -15.70 17.34
C TYR A 187 3.53 -15.24 17.29
N ALA A 188 3.29 -14.00 16.89
CA ALA A 188 1.96 -13.41 16.73
C ALA A 188 1.08 -14.20 15.76
N LEU A 189 1.69 -14.81 14.74
CA LEU A 189 1.05 -15.69 13.79
C LEU A 189 2.04 -16.74 13.31
N TYR A 190 1.64 -18.01 13.36
CA TYR A 190 2.40 -19.11 12.74
C TYR A 190 1.73 -19.57 11.44
N LEU A 191 2.52 -19.71 10.37
CA LEU A 191 2.06 -20.19 9.06
C LEU A 191 2.85 -21.43 8.62
N ASP A 192 2.10 -22.52 8.43
CA ASP A 192 2.57 -23.74 7.79
C ASP A 192 1.84 -23.93 6.46
N MET A 193 2.51 -23.52 5.38
CA MET A 193 1.94 -23.49 4.03
C MET A 193 2.84 -24.28 3.07
N PRO A 194 2.96 -25.62 3.21
CA PRO A 194 3.83 -26.42 2.35
C PRO A 194 3.46 -26.34 0.87
N GLY A 195 2.18 -26.07 0.54
CA GLY A 195 1.72 -25.83 -0.83
C GLY A 195 1.95 -24.41 -1.36
N GLY A 196 2.59 -23.53 -0.58
CA GLY A 196 2.90 -22.15 -0.96
C GLY A 196 1.68 -21.31 -1.36
N LEU A 197 1.91 -20.35 -2.25
CA LEU A 197 0.86 -19.47 -2.78
C LEU A 197 0.03 -20.12 -3.90
N GLY A 198 0.25 -21.41 -4.21
CA GLY A 198 -0.44 -22.11 -5.30
C GLY A 198 0.30 -22.01 -6.63
N THR A 199 -0.10 -22.85 -7.58
CA THR A 199 0.56 -22.98 -8.89
C THR A 199 -0.17 -22.22 -9.99
N MET A 200 -1.48 -22.02 -9.84
CA MET A 200 -2.32 -21.32 -10.80
C MET A 200 -2.49 -19.85 -10.42
N ARG A 201 -2.64 -18.97 -11.43
CA ARG A 201 -2.74 -17.52 -11.22
C ARG A 201 -3.93 -17.12 -10.34
N GLU A 202 -5.09 -17.73 -10.54
CA GLU A 202 -6.30 -17.43 -9.75
C GLU A 202 -6.13 -17.83 -8.29
N GLU A 203 -5.55 -19.02 -8.06
CA GLU A 203 -5.22 -19.51 -6.73
C GLU A 203 -4.22 -18.57 -6.02
N GLN A 204 -3.19 -18.10 -6.73
CA GLN A 204 -2.23 -17.13 -6.21
C GLN A 204 -2.87 -15.82 -5.80
N ILE A 205 -3.77 -15.27 -6.62
CA ILE A 205 -4.51 -14.04 -6.29
C ILE A 205 -5.34 -14.26 -5.02
N GLN A 206 -6.10 -15.36 -4.97
CA GLN A 206 -6.97 -15.66 -3.84
C GLN A 206 -6.17 -15.88 -2.55
N ARG A 207 -5.10 -16.69 -2.60
CA ARG A 207 -4.26 -17.00 -1.43
C ARG A 207 -3.50 -15.78 -0.93
N ARG A 208 -2.93 -14.96 -1.82
CA ARG A 208 -2.28 -13.69 -1.44
C ARG A 208 -3.25 -12.75 -0.74
N SER A 209 -4.46 -12.58 -1.30
CA SER A 209 -5.49 -11.74 -0.70
C SER A 209 -5.94 -12.27 0.67
N ALA A 210 -6.18 -13.58 0.78
CA ALA A 210 -6.58 -14.21 2.04
C ALA A 210 -5.49 -14.11 3.11
N LEU A 211 -4.21 -14.23 2.71
CA LEU A 211 -3.08 -14.11 3.61
C LEU A 211 -2.92 -12.67 4.13
N VAL A 212 -3.00 -11.66 3.25
CA VAL A 212 -2.99 -10.25 3.68
C VAL A 212 -4.15 -9.96 4.61
N GLN A 213 -5.36 -10.39 4.25
CA GLN A 213 -6.53 -10.20 5.11
C GLN A 213 -6.35 -10.84 6.49
N ARG A 214 -5.79 -12.06 6.55
CA ARG A 214 -5.53 -12.76 7.81
C ARG A 214 -4.53 -12.01 8.68
N VAL A 215 -3.47 -11.43 8.10
CA VAL A 215 -2.48 -10.63 8.83
C VAL A 215 -3.08 -9.31 9.31
N GLU A 216 -3.84 -8.62 8.46
CA GLU A 216 -4.45 -7.33 8.81
C GLU A 216 -5.55 -7.45 9.88
N GLN A 217 -6.14 -8.63 10.05
CA GLN A 217 -7.13 -8.94 11.09
C GLN A 217 -6.50 -9.49 12.38
N LEU A 218 -5.17 -9.50 12.51
CA LEU A 218 -4.52 -9.95 13.74
C LEU A 218 -4.81 -8.98 14.88
N GLU A 219 -5.35 -9.51 15.97
CA GLU A 219 -5.49 -8.83 17.26
C GLU A 219 -4.31 -9.12 18.21
N MET A 220 -3.24 -9.72 17.67
CA MET A 220 -2.02 -10.08 18.39
C MET A 220 -0.95 -8.97 18.22
N PRO A 221 0.06 -8.90 19.12
CA PRO A 221 1.19 -7.97 19.00
C PRO A 221 1.82 -8.04 17.60
N PHE A 222 1.89 -6.93 16.87
CA PHE A 222 2.40 -6.96 15.51
C PHE A 222 3.10 -5.68 15.09
N LEU A 223 4.21 -5.84 14.36
CA LEU A 223 4.96 -4.78 13.70
C LEU A 223 4.82 -4.92 12.19
N HIS A 224 4.81 -3.81 11.45
CA HIS A 224 4.95 -3.83 10.00
C HIS A 224 5.40 -2.47 9.44
N PHE A 225 5.82 -2.46 8.18
CA PHE A 225 6.03 -1.22 7.45
C PHE A 225 4.71 -0.70 6.85
N GLY A 226 4.52 0.61 6.88
CA GLY A 226 3.51 1.29 6.07
C GLY A 226 3.73 1.08 4.57
N ASN A 227 2.67 1.27 3.79
CA ASN A 227 2.70 1.06 2.34
C ASN A 227 3.38 2.20 1.58
N TRP A 228 3.27 3.43 2.08
CA TRP A 228 3.67 4.65 1.38
C TRP A 228 4.72 5.43 2.18
N PRO A 229 5.55 6.25 1.51
CA PRO A 229 6.61 6.97 2.18
C PRO A 229 6.06 8.12 3.02
N ASP A 230 6.91 8.64 3.90
CA ASP A 230 6.73 9.94 4.56
C ASP A 230 5.43 10.05 5.36
N GLY A 231 4.99 8.95 5.99
CA GLY A 231 3.78 8.93 6.80
C GLY A 231 2.49 9.12 5.99
N ASN A 232 2.48 8.76 4.70
CA ASN A 232 1.25 8.76 3.90
C ASN A 232 0.44 7.48 4.10
N ARG A 233 -0.89 7.61 4.22
CA ARG A 233 -1.79 6.46 4.36
C ARG A 233 -2.10 5.80 3.03
N ALA A 234 -2.25 6.60 1.98
CA ALA A 234 -2.60 6.16 0.63
C ALA A 234 -1.82 6.95 -0.42
N ALA A 235 -1.85 6.51 -1.67
CA ALA A 235 -1.27 7.23 -2.80
C ALA A 235 -2.33 7.59 -3.85
N LEU A 236 -2.13 8.72 -4.51
CA LEU A 236 -2.88 9.16 -5.68
C LEU A 236 -1.88 9.47 -6.80
N ALA A 237 -1.96 8.74 -7.90
CA ALA A 237 -1.19 8.98 -9.10
C ALA A 237 -2.13 9.30 -10.24
N ILE A 238 -1.91 10.43 -10.92
CA ILE A 238 -2.66 10.80 -12.12
C ILE A 238 -1.74 10.64 -13.31
N SER A 239 -2.16 9.84 -14.28
CA SER A 239 -1.43 9.62 -15.53
C SER A 239 -2.23 10.13 -16.72
N GLY A 240 -1.53 10.61 -17.73
CA GLY A 240 -2.08 10.78 -19.07
C GLY A 240 -2.23 9.43 -19.76
N ASP A 241 -3.03 9.41 -20.82
CA ASP A 241 -3.16 8.29 -21.75
C ASP A 241 -1.78 7.71 -22.16
N ILE A 242 -1.65 6.39 -22.02
CA ILE A 242 -0.46 5.60 -22.38
C ILE A 242 -0.38 5.40 -23.91
N ASP A 243 -1.46 5.66 -24.65
CA ASP A 243 -1.52 5.52 -26.11
C ASP A 243 -0.90 6.71 -26.88
N SER A 244 -0.45 7.75 -26.17
CA SER A 244 0.38 8.81 -26.75
C SER A 244 1.85 8.37 -26.76
N VAL A 245 2.32 7.91 -27.93
CA VAL A 245 3.72 7.47 -28.11
C VAL A 245 4.69 8.66 -27.99
N THR A 246 4.22 9.89 -28.24
CA THR A 246 5.00 11.12 -28.09
C THR A 246 4.23 12.27 -27.43
N VAL A 247 4.98 13.21 -26.84
CA VAL A 247 4.45 14.49 -26.31
C VAL A 247 3.74 15.31 -27.41
N GLN A 248 4.15 15.15 -28.67
CA GLN A 248 3.51 15.82 -29.81
C GLN A 248 2.11 15.28 -30.06
N ASP A 249 1.92 13.97 -30.00
CA ASP A 249 0.59 13.33 -30.12
C ASP A 249 -0.36 13.78 -29.00
N PHE A 250 0.18 13.93 -27.78
CA PHE A 250 -0.57 14.46 -26.63
C PHE A 250 -1.09 15.88 -26.89
N PHE A 251 -0.26 16.79 -27.40
CA PHE A 251 -0.69 18.17 -27.69
C PHE A 251 -1.63 18.27 -28.89
N LEU A 252 -1.42 17.46 -29.94
CA LEU A 252 -2.29 17.47 -31.13
C LEU A 252 -3.74 17.12 -30.78
N ARG A 253 -3.98 16.17 -29.86
CA ARG A 253 -5.33 15.83 -29.39
C ARG A 253 -6.02 16.96 -28.62
N ILE A 254 -5.27 17.74 -27.84
CA ILE A 254 -5.81 18.95 -27.18
C ILE A 254 -6.30 19.95 -28.24
N PHE A 255 -5.49 20.17 -29.28
CA PHE A 255 -5.83 21.10 -30.36
C PHE A 255 -7.03 20.64 -31.19
N GLU A 256 -7.13 19.34 -31.49
CA GLU A 256 -8.26 18.79 -32.23
C GLU A 256 -9.59 19.06 -31.52
N VAL A 257 -9.68 18.82 -30.20
CA VAL A 257 -10.92 19.08 -29.46
C VAL A 257 -11.27 20.57 -29.36
N THR A 258 -10.28 21.45 -29.19
CA THR A 258 -10.53 22.91 -29.18
C THR A 258 -10.96 23.48 -30.54
N ARG A 259 -10.79 22.75 -31.65
CA ARG A 259 -11.30 23.16 -32.97
C ARG A 259 -12.75 22.75 -33.24
N TYR A 260 -13.28 21.81 -32.47
CA TYR A 260 -14.62 21.25 -32.65
C TYR A 260 -15.56 21.50 -31.45
N SER A 261 -15.16 22.37 -30.51
CA SER A 261 -16.00 22.89 -29.41
C SER A 261 -16.30 24.37 -29.62
#